data_AF-A0A7Z0RFU2-F1
#
_entry.id   AF-A0A7Z0RFU2-F1
#
_cell.length_a   1.000
_cell.length_b   1.000
_cell.length_c   1.000
_cell.angle_alpha   90.00
_cell.angle_beta   90.00
_cell.angle_gamma   90.00
#
_symmetry.space_group_name_H-M   'P 1'
#
loop_
_entity.id
_entity.type
_entity.pdbx_description
1 polymer ?
#
loop_
_entity_poly.entity_id
_entity_poly.type
_entity_poly.pdbx_seq_one_letter_code
_entity_poly.pdbx_strand_id
1 'polypeptide(L)' 'MDQRLDALTKRADELEAEIAALVDQDVVAVMTGTEPANSDKILRLSQDINIISTARERLRAAD' A
#
# COMPACT_ATOMS: atom_id res chain seq x y z
N MET A 1 -7.32 1.11 22.07
CA MET A 1 -7.60 0.30 20.87
C MET A 1 -7.61 1.18 19.64
N ASP A 2 -8.47 2.19 19.66
CA ASP A 2 -8.72 3.17 18.59
C ASP A 2 -7.44 3.79 18.03
N GLN A 3 -6.55 4.30 18.90
CA GLN A 3 -5.28 4.89 18.45
C GLN A 3 -4.41 3.93 17.61
N ARG A 4 -4.47 2.61 17.87
CA ARG A 4 -3.74 1.61 17.08
C ARG A 4 -4.44 1.34 15.75
N LEU A 5 -5.77 1.27 15.74
CA LEU A 5 -6.56 1.11 14.52
C LEU A 5 -6.45 2.34 13.60
N ASP A 6 -6.40 3.54 14.17
CA ASP A 6 -6.21 4.80 13.46
C ASP A 6 -4.81 4.87 12.85
N ALA A 7 -3.77 4.50 13.61
CA ALA A 7 -2.41 4.45 13.10
C ALA A 7 -2.27 3.45 11.94
N LEU A 8 -2.88 2.26 12.04
CA LEU A 8 -2.89 1.27 10.98
C LEU A 8 -3.68 1.74 9.75
N THR A 9 -4.80 2.43 9.96
CA THR A 9 -5.60 3.00 8.86
C THR A 9 -4.80 4.06 8.13
N LYS A 10 -4.24 5.04 8.85
CA LYS A 10 -3.37 6.07 8.27
C LYS A 10 -2.21 5.47 7.49
N ARG A 11 -1.59 4.41 8.02
CA ARG A 11 -0.47 3.76 7.34
C ARG A 11 -0.92 3.06 6.04
N ALA A 12 -2.09 2.44 6.03
CA ALA A 12 -2.64 1.87 4.79
C ALA A 12 -2.89 2.96 3.74
N ASP A 13 -3.51 4.07 4.13
CA ASP A 13 -3.80 5.20 3.23
C ASP A 13 -2.51 5.79 2.61
N GLU A 14 -1.44 5.92 3.42
CA GLU A 14 -0.12 6.36 2.95
C GLU A 14 0.48 5.40 1.91
N LEU A 15 0.38 4.09 2.14
CA LEU A 15 0.90 3.07 1.23
C LEU A 15 0.08 3.00 -0.06
N GLU A 16 -1.25 3.13 0.02
CA GLU A 16 -2.12 3.19 -1.15
C GLU A 16 -1.80 4.41 -2.04
N ALA A 17 -1.58 5.58 -1.43
CA ALA A 17 -1.15 6.77 -2.16
C ALA A 17 0.24 6.59 -2.81
N GLU A 18 1.19 5.94 -2.12
CA GLU A 18 2.50 5.64 -2.67
C GLU A 18 2.41 4.66 -3.86
N ILE A 19 1.61 3.60 -3.75
CA ILE A 19 1.37 2.65 -4.84
C ILE A 19 0.78 3.37 -6.05
N ALA A 20 -0.24 4.21 -5.86
CA ALA A 20 -0.85 4.97 -6.95
C ALA A 20 0.19 5.82 -7.70
N ALA A 21 1.03 6.55 -6.97
CA ALA A 21 2.09 7.36 -7.58
C ALA A 21 3.13 6.52 -8.35
N LEU A 22 3.50 5.34 -7.84
CA LEU A 22 4.44 4.44 -8.51
C LEU A 22 3.83 3.80 -9.77
N VAL A 23 2.54 3.46 -9.71
CA VAL A 23 1.80 2.94 -10.87
C VAL A 23 1.72 4.02 -11.95
N ASP A 24 1.40 5.26 -11.60
CA ASP A 24 1.36 6.37 -12.56
C ASP A 24 2.72 6.57 -13.24
N GLN A 25 3.83 6.45 -12.49
CA GLN A 25 5.18 6.51 -13.05
C GLN A 25 5.46 5.36 -14.03
N ASP A 26 5.10 4.14 -13.68
CA ASP A 26 5.29 2.97 -14.55
C ASP A 26 4.40 3.06 -15.81
N VAL A 27 3.18 3.59 -15.70
CA VAL A 27 2.31 3.86 -16.85
C VAL A 27 2.95 4.89 -17.79
N VAL A 28 3.46 6.00 -17.25
CA VAL A 28 4.20 6.99 -18.05
C VAL A 28 5.40 6.34 -18.73
N ALA A 29 6.16 5.49 -18.02
CA ALA A 29 7.30 4.80 -18.58
C ALA A 29 6.92 3.94 -19.79
N VAL A 30 5.83 3.16 -19.71
CA VAL A 30 5.30 2.39 -20.83
C VAL A 30 4.90 3.31 -21.98
N MET A 31 4.20 4.40 -21.70
CA MET A 31 3.73 5.34 -22.73
C MET A 31 4.88 6.03 -23.48
N THR A 32 6.02 6.24 -22.82
CA THR A 32 7.22 6.84 -23.42
C THR A 32 8.19 5.82 -24.02
N GLY A 33 7.84 4.53 -24.01
CA GLY A 33 8.70 3.45 -24.54
C GLY A 33 9.92 3.15 -23.67
N THR A 34 9.86 3.45 -22.38
CA THR A 34 10.87 3.13 -21.37
C THR A 34 10.41 1.97 -20.49
N GLU A 35 11.37 1.28 -19.85
CA GLU A 35 11.07 0.12 -19.01
C GLU A 35 10.50 0.54 -17.64
N PRO A 36 9.36 -0.04 -17.21
CA PRO A 36 8.82 0.16 -15.86
C PRO A 36 9.79 -0.36 -14.79
N ALA A 37 9.95 0.38 -13.69
CA ALA A 37 10.97 0.07 -12.67
C ALA A 37 10.38 -0.21 -11.29
N ASN A 38 9.07 0.02 -11.09
CA ASN A 38 8.49 0.02 -9.75
C ASN A 38 7.72 -1.25 -9.39
N SER A 39 7.60 -2.22 -10.30
CA SER A 39 6.81 -3.46 -10.11
C SER A 39 7.15 -4.21 -8.81
N ASP A 40 8.44 -4.44 -8.50
CA ASP A 40 8.86 -5.11 -7.26
C ASP A 40 8.55 -4.30 -5.99
N LYS A 41 8.57 -2.98 -6.10
CA LYS A 41 8.23 -2.09 -4.99
C LYS A 41 6.72 -2.09 -4.76
N ILE A 42 5.93 -1.95 -5.82
CA ILE A 42 4.47 -2.02 -5.78
C ILE A 42 4.01 -3.35 -5.17
N LEU A 43 4.62 -4.47 -5.54
CA LEU A 43 4.30 -5.78 -4.98
C LEU A 43 4.54 -5.82 -3.46
N ARG A 44 5.69 -5.35 -2.99
CA ARG A 44 6.02 -5.31 -1.56
C ARG A 44 5.08 -4.41 -0.76
N LEU A 45 4.78 -3.21 -1.26
CA LEU A 45 3.83 -2.30 -0.61
C LEU A 45 2.41 -2.90 -0.54
N SER A 46 2.00 -3.64 -1.59
CA SER A 46 0.72 -4.36 -1.59
C SER A 46 0.68 -5.47 -0.54
N GLN A 47 1.81 -6.15 -0.30
CA GLN A 47 1.93 -7.14 0.77
C GLN A 47 1.84 -6.48 2.16
N ASP A 48 2.45 -5.31 2.35
CA ASP A 48 2.37 -4.55 3.60
C ASP A 48 0.92 -4.13 3.91
N ILE A 49 0.15 -3.71 2.91
CA ILE A 49 -1.29 -3.41 3.06
C ILE A 49 -2.06 -4.65 3.54
N ASN A 50 -1.80 -5.83 2.96
CA ASN A 50 -2.47 -7.07 3.38
C ASN A 50 -2.16 -7.44 4.83
N ILE A 51 -0.91 -7.24 5.26
CA ILE A 51 -0.50 -7.45 6.65
C ILE A 51 -1.24 -6.48 7.59
N ILE A 52 -1.30 -5.19 7.21
CA ILE A 52 -2.03 -4.17 7.97
C ILE A 52 -3.52 -4.50 8.06
N SER A 53 -4.14 -4.92 6.95
CA SER A 53 -5.56 -5.33 6.94
C SER A 53 -5.81 -6.48 7.90
N THR A 54 -4.98 -7.53 7.83
CA THR A 54 -5.07 -8.68 8.74
C THR A 54 -4.89 -8.25 10.21
N ALA A 55 -3.97 -7.34 10.49
CA ALA A 55 -3.76 -6.82 11.84
C ALA A 55 -4.97 -6.02 12.36
N ARG A 56 -5.60 -5.21 11.51
CA ARG A 56 -6.83 -4.47 11.85
C ARG A 56 -7.99 -5.40 12.16
N GLU A 57 -8.18 -6.44 11.36
CA GLU A 57 -9.23 -7.46 11.60
C GLU A 57 -9.02 -8.18 12.94
N ARG A 58 -7.79 -8.62 13.21
CA ARG A 58 -7.45 -9.28 14.49
C ARG A 58 -7.65 -8.36 15.69
N LEU A 59 -7.30 -7.08 15.55
CA LEU A 59 -7.57 -6.09 16.60
C LEU A 59 -9.07 -5.98 16.80
N ARG A 60 -9.87 -5.69 15.77
CA ARG A 60 -11.33 -5.55 15.90
C ARG A 60 -12.04 -6.77 16.51
N ALA A 61 -11.52 -7.98 16.25
CA ALA A 61 -12.08 -9.22 16.82
C ALA A 61 -11.68 -9.48 18.29
N ALA A 62 -10.69 -8.74 18.81
CA ALA A 62 -10.22 -8.82 20.19
C ALA A 62 -10.84 -7.75 21.11
N ASP A 63 -11.66 -6.85 20.57
CA ASP A 63 -12.58 -5.98 21.31
C ASP A 63 -13.92 -6.71 21.54
#